data_AF-A0A167GAJ9-F1
#
_entry.id   AF-A0A167GAJ9-F1
#
_cell.length_a   1.000
_cell.length_b   1.000
_cell.length_c   1.000
_cell.angle_alpha   90.00
_cell.angle_beta   90.00
_cell.angle_gamma   90.00
#
_symmetry.space_group_name_H-M   'P 1'
#
loop_
_entity.id
_entity.type
_entity.pdbx_description
1 polymer ?
#
loop_
_entity_poly.entity_id
_entity_poly.type
_entity_poly.pdbx_seq_one_letter_code
_entity_poly.pdbx_strand_id
1 'polypeptide(L)'
;MNRFPLSAAPVRPVSLPGRIALLLALLFAAGPATATLLAGSDTLLGHAYTIYVEPAHPGWRFACQTPCPIPLATLQAAANGFVAAKAQLRDLAGIETLQELRPVDIFFESNAVCPVQPGAAGYASTYRPYGDAVGQPMRAYACLFLWDKQQAGEIDYFTPEAAGLPSSQTLIVHEYAHSLFFLRHRYSYEDFVRYWSYVISGEVPLPQGACSESLVTYMAPMIPALCRQFGAGDADFRFAMERIDTLYQQGLGYHGRATSVAQLREAFDTRFGADTRSVFMDLGYRPQAVGGSHTPLSTGTTPPMYLYDMRLPDDAFFLIGTGYVYAPLKLEQPTCLPSAPFIEFRLAFDLVQPAHREDARLPAPVFGGALTLYYSFAGHLPPHGVNPANYRFYRATAGCGQAGIGWQEHPATINLANQSVTATLIQGGTYALMQPDRILRSGFE
;
A
#
# COMPACT_ATOMS: atom_id res chain seq x y z
N MET A 1 -31.78 66.32 -41.91
CA MET A 1 -32.46 65.54 -40.85
C MET A 1 -31.41 64.73 -40.10
N ASN A 2 -31.47 64.81 -38.76
CA ASN A 2 -30.90 63.95 -37.70
C ASN A 2 -29.37 63.69 -37.70
N ARG A 3 -28.55 64.32 -36.86
CA ARG A 3 -28.41 64.30 -35.37
C ARG A 3 -28.19 62.89 -34.77
N PHE A 4 -26.94 62.63 -34.35
CA PHE A 4 -26.57 61.76 -33.23
C PHE A 4 -25.58 62.51 -32.32
N PRO A 5 -25.75 62.51 -30.99
CA PRO A 5 -24.77 63.09 -30.07
C PRO A 5 -23.77 62.03 -29.59
N LEU A 6 -22.50 62.42 -29.54
CA LEU A 6 -21.44 61.77 -28.77
C LEU A 6 -21.48 62.29 -27.33
N SER A 7 -21.61 61.40 -26.35
CA SER A 7 -21.16 61.68 -24.98
C SER A 7 -20.78 60.35 -24.32
N ALA A 8 -19.47 60.05 -24.33
CA ALA A 8 -18.89 59.02 -23.50
C ALA A 8 -18.20 59.72 -22.33
N ALA A 9 -18.68 59.44 -21.11
CA ALA A 9 -18.08 59.95 -19.88
C ALA A 9 -16.67 59.36 -19.67
N PRO A 10 -15.73 60.12 -19.07
CA PRO A 10 -14.39 59.62 -18.81
C PRO A 10 -14.41 58.59 -17.69
N VAL A 11 -13.96 57.37 -18.01
CA VAL A 11 -13.70 56.31 -17.03
C VAL A 11 -12.52 56.76 -16.16
N ARG A 12 -12.77 57.03 -14.88
CA ARG A 12 -11.71 57.34 -13.91
C ARG A 12 -10.82 56.10 -13.72
N PRO A 13 -9.49 56.23 -13.82
CA PRO A 13 -8.59 55.13 -13.51
C PRO A 13 -8.66 54.81 -12.01
N VAL A 14 -9.13 53.61 -11.69
CA VAL A 14 -9.03 53.06 -10.33
C VAL A 14 -7.55 52.83 -10.05
N SER A 15 -7.00 53.57 -9.09
CA SER A 15 -5.59 53.52 -8.73
C SER A 15 -5.18 52.11 -8.30
N LEU A 16 -4.05 51.63 -8.83
CA LEU A 16 -3.39 50.35 -8.53
C LEU A 16 -3.38 49.94 -7.03
N PRO A 17 -3.16 50.84 -6.04
CA PRO A 17 -3.22 50.46 -4.62
C PRO A 17 -4.60 49.98 -4.14
N GLY A 18 -5.70 50.48 -4.75
CA GLY A 18 -7.06 50.05 -4.39
C GLY A 18 -7.39 48.62 -4.87
N ARG A 19 -6.76 48.17 -5.96
CA ARG A 19 -6.91 46.79 -6.47
C ARG A 19 -6.11 45.79 -5.64
N ILE A 20 -4.93 46.19 -5.13
CA ILE A 20 -4.11 45.34 -4.25
C ILE A 20 -4.78 45.17 -2.88
N ALA A 21 -5.37 46.23 -2.32
CA ALA A 21 -6.10 46.15 -1.05
C ALA A 21 -7.36 45.27 -1.14
N LEU A 22 -8.08 45.29 -2.27
CA LEU A 22 -9.26 44.44 -2.46
C LEU A 22 -8.89 42.95 -2.69
N LEU A 23 -7.77 42.67 -3.36
CA LEU A 23 -7.24 41.30 -3.50
C LEU A 23 -6.73 40.75 -2.16
N LEU A 24 -6.04 41.56 -1.35
CA LEU A 24 -5.61 41.16 0.00
C LEU A 24 -6.81 40.97 0.94
N ALA A 25 -7.84 41.82 0.89
CA ALA A 25 -9.04 41.64 1.71
C ALA A 25 -9.85 40.38 1.35
N LEU A 26 -9.83 39.95 0.09
CA LEU A 26 -10.46 38.69 -0.35
C LEU A 26 -9.64 37.44 0.03
N LEU A 27 -8.32 37.58 0.22
CA LEU A 27 -7.45 36.49 0.69
C LEU A 27 -7.56 36.22 2.21
N PHE A 28 -8.10 37.16 3.00
CA PHE A 28 -8.23 37.02 4.46
C PHE A 28 -9.68 36.91 4.97
N ALA A 29 -10.69 36.98 4.10
CA ALA A 29 -12.11 36.88 4.50
C ALA A 29 -12.65 35.44 4.54
N ALA A 30 -11.90 34.45 4.04
CA ALA A 30 -12.19 33.05 4.32
C ALA A 30 -11.51 32.67 5.64
N GLY A 31 -12.20 32.88 6.75
CA GLY A 31 -11.85 32.16 7.98
C GLY A 31 -11.77 30.65 7.68
N PRO A 32 -10.96 29.86 8.39
CA PRO A 32 -10.91 28.42 8.18
C PRO A 32 -12.34 27.90 8.25
N ALA A 33 -12.80 27.26 7.18
CA ALA A 33 -14.13 26.69 7.14
C ALA A 33 -14.25 25.73 8.33
N THR A 34 -15.03 26.11 9.33
CA THR A 34 -15.35 25.22 10.44
C THR A 34 -16.32 24.19 9.90
N ALA A 35 -15.88 22.94 9.82
CA ALA A 35 -16.78 21.81 9.69
C ALA A 35 -17.84 21.90 10.81
N THR A 36 -19.03 21.42 10.53
CA THR A 36 -20.14 21.22 11.45
C THR A 36 -20.64 19.79 11.26
N LEU A 37 -20.21 18.90 12.15
CA LEU A 37 -20.58 17.50 12.09
C LEU A 37 -22.04 17.31 12.51
N LEU A 38 -22.86 16.78 11.61
CA LEU A 38 -24.20 16.29 11.93
C LEU A 38 -24.12 14.84 12.37
N ALA A 39 -24.60 14.57 13.58
CA ALA A 39 -24.70 13.22 14.13
C ALA A 39 -25.96 12.51 13.61
N GLY A 40 -25.79 11.25 13.24
CA GLY A 40 -26.84 10.31 12.89
C GLY A 40 -26.50 8.91 13.39
N SER A 41 -27.25 7.91 12.94
CA SER A 41 -27.05 6.52 13.30
C SER A 41 -27.05 5.62 12.08
N ASP A 42 -26.24 4.57 12.09
CA ASP A 42 -26.20 3.53 11.06
C ASP A 42 -25.87 2.19 11.72
N THR A 43 -26.14 1.09 11.02
CA THR A 43 -25.79 -0.26 11.47
C THR A 43 -24.79 -0.87 10.50
N LEU A 44 -23.53 -1.01 10.91
CA LEU A 44 -22.44 -1.53 10.09
C LEU A 44 -22.05 -2.92 10.60
N LEU A 45 -22.07 -3.92 9.70
CA LEU A 45 -21.82 -5.33 9.99
C LEU A 45 -22.66 -5.86 11.17
N GLY A 46 -23.89 -5.36 11.33
CA GLY A 46 -24.79 -5.75 12.41
C GLY A 46 -24.56 -5.04 13.76
N HIS A 47 -23.59 -4.13 13.84
CA HIS A 47 -23.31 -3.34 15.04
C HIS A 47 -23.81 -1.91 14.86
N ALA A 48 -24.33 -1.30 15.93
CA ALA A 48 -24.80 0.08 15.90
C ALA A 48 -23.62 1.08 15.95
N TYR A 49 -23.67 2.08 15.08
CA TYR A 49 -22.70 3.17 15.01
C TYR A 49 -23.39 4.53 15.08
N THR A 50 -22.70 5.48 15.70
CA THR A 50 -22.97 6.90 15.53
C THR A 50 -22.18 7.38 14.34
N ILE A 51 -22.86 8.02 13.39
CA ILE A 51 -22.26 8.54 12.16
C ILE A 51 -22.20 10.05 12.24
N TYR A 52 -21.05 10.63 11.91
CA TYR A 52 -20.87 12.07 11.84
C TYR A 52 -20.52 12.48 10.41
N VAL A 53 -21.38 13.32 9.82
CA VAL A 53 -21.23 13.77 8.43
C VAL A 53 -21.00 15.27 8.42
N GLU A 54 -20.05 15.73 7.60
CA GLU A 54 -19.91 17.13 7.22
C GLU A 54 -20.78 17.42 5.98
N PRO A 55 -21.90 18.17 6.10
CA PRO A 55 -22.85 18.35 5.00
C PRO A 55 -22.25 19.00 3.74
N ALA A 56 -21.26 19.89 3.91
CA ALA A 56 -20.58 20.51 2.78
C ALA A 56 -19.62 19.55 2.05
N HIS A 57 -19.31 18.39 2.65
CA HIS A 57 -18.32 17.44 2.15
C HIS A 57 -18.77 15.96 2.26
N PRO A 58 -19.87 15.54 1.58
CA PRO A 58 -20.54 14.24 1.79
C PRO A 58 -19.77 12.99 1.27
N GLY A 59 -18.51 13.12 0.87
CA GLY A 59 -17.70 12.02 0.32
C GLY A 59 -17.08 11.09 1.37
N TRP A 60 -17.14 11.48 2.64
CA TRP A 60 -16.59 10.76 3.78
C TRP A 60 -17.46 11.01 5.01
N ARG A 61 -17.29 10.18 6.04
CA ARG A 61 -17.94 10.37 7.34
C ARG A 61 -17.09 9.73 8.43
N PHE A 62 -17.23 10.22 9.65
CA PHE A 62 -16.68 9.54 10.82
C PHE A 62 -17.71 8.56 11.34
N ALA A 63 -17.27 7.34 11.63
CA ALA A 63 -18.11 6.29 12.18
C ALA A 63 -17.49 5.84 13.49
N CYS A 64 -18.32 5.74 14.52
CA CYS A 64 -17.90 5.42 15.87
C CYS A 64 -18.89 4.43 16.49
N GLN A 65 -18.41 3.29 17.01
CA GLN A 65 -19.33 2.27 17.53
C GLN A 65 -20.12 2.82 18.73
N THR A 66 -21.44 2.60 18.77
CA THR A 66 -22.31 3.16 19.82
C THR A 66 -22.21 2.37 21.13
N PRO A 67 -22.06 3.02 22.30
CA PRO A 67 -21.91 4.47 22.50
C PRO A 67 -20.52 4.95 22.07
N CYS A 68 -20.47 6.08 21.34
CA CYS A 68 -19.21 6.61 20.85
C CYS A 68 -18.34 7.11 22.02
N PRO A 69 -17.13 6.57 22.25
CA PRO A 69 -16.30 7.00 23.37
C PRO A 69 -15.59 8.33 23.12
N ILE A 70 -15.58 8.82 21.88
CA ILE A 70 -14.82 9.99 21.47
C ILE A 70 -15.65 11.27 21.69
N PRO A 71 -15.11 12.27 22.40
CA PRO A 71 -15.79 13.56 22.54
C PRO A 71 -16.09 14.21 21.19
N LEU A 72 -17.32 14.73 21.02
CA LEU A 72 -17.73 15.41 19.78
C LEU A 72 -16.79 16.57 19.42
N ALA A 73 -16.25 17.29 20.41
CA ALA A 73 -15.30 18.38 20.17
C ALA A 73 -14.00 17.88 19.50
N THR A 74 -13.50 16.71 19.88
CA THR A 74 -12.33 16.07 19.24
C THR A 74 -12.65 15.69 17.80
N LEU A 75 -13.81 15.06 17.56
CA LEU A 75 -14.26 14.72 16.20
C LEU A 75 -14.44 15.98 15.35
N GLN A 76 -14.98 17.06 15.92
CA GLN A 76 -15.17 18.32 15.23
C GLN A 76 -13.84 18.97 14.83
N ALA A 77 -12.85 18.95 15.73
CA ALA A 77 -11.50 19.41 15.44
C ALA A 77 -10.85 18.57 14.32
N ALA A 78 -10.92 17.25 14.40
CA ALA A 78 -10.44 16.35 13.35
C ALA A 78 -11.11 16.61 11.99
N ALA A 79 -12.42 16.84 11.98
CA ALA A 79 -13.16 17.18 10.76
C ALA A 79 -12.68 18.50 10.14
N ASN A 80 -12.42 19.53 10.96
CA ASN A 80 -11.91 20.83 10.49
C ASN A 80 -10.55 20.65 9.78
N GLY A 81 -9.64 19.91 10.40
CA GLY A 81 -8.32 19.61 9.80
C GLY A 81 -8.46 18.78 8.53
N PHE A 82 -9.30 17.75 8.56
CA PHE A 82 -9.45 16.80 7.48
C PHE A 82 -10.10 17.42 6.23
N VAL A 83 -11.04 18.36 6.36
CA VAL A 83 -11.62 19.09 5.22
C VAL A 83 -10.52 19.78 4.39
N ALA A 84 -9.63 20.51 5.05
CA ALA A 84 -8.52 21.20 4.38
C ALA A 84 -7.51 20.21 3.80
N ALA A 85 -7.16 19.18 4.57
CA ALA A 85 -6.19 18.16 4.16
C ALA A 85 -6.68 17.33 2.97
N LYS A 86 -7.96 16.95 2.96
CA LYS A 86 -8.59 16.24 1.83
C LYS A 86 -8.64 17.10 0.58
N ALA A 87 -8.89 18.41 0.70
CA ALA A 87 -8.85 19.31 -0.45
C ALA A 87 -7.45 19.35 -1.08
N GLN A 88 -6.40 19.45 -0.25
CA GLN A 88 -5.01 19.38 -0.74
C GLN A 88 -4.68 18.03 -1.37
N LEU A 89 -5.12 16.92 -0.76
CA LEU A 89 -4.93 15.58 -1.33
C LEU A 89 -5.57 15.47 -2.72
N ARG A 90 -6.80 15.97 -2.88
CA ARG A 90 -7.46 16.00 -4.19
C ARG A 90 -6.65 16.82 -5.20
N ASP A 91 -6.11 17.96 -4.78
CA ASP A 91 -5.37 18.85 -5.68
C ASP A 91 -4.01 18.24 -6.10
N LEU A 92 -3.35 17.48 -5.20
CA LEU A 92 -2.13 16.72 -5.46
C LEU A 92 -2.36 15.45 -6.29
N ALA A 93 -3.41 14.68 -6.00
CA ALA A 93 -3.69 13.42 -6.68
C ALA A 93 -4.43 13.62 -8.01
N GLY A 94 -5.18 14.72 -8.17
CA GLY A 94 -6.01 14.99 -9.35
C GLY A 94 -7.26 14.11 -9.47
N ILE A 95 -7.43 13.16 -8.56
CA ILE A 95 -8.53 12.19 -8.56
C ILE A 95 -9.15 12.10 -7.16
N GLU A 96 -10.31 11.45 -7.07
CA GLU A 96 -11.00 11.19 -5.81
C GLU A 96 -11.36 9.71 -5.66
N THR A 97 -11.79 9.32 -4.46
CA THR A 97 -12.35 7.99 -4.19
C THR A 97 -13.45 7.68 -5.20
N LEU A 98 -13.51 6.45 -5.71
CA LEU A 98 -14.55 6.02 -6.64
C LEU A 98 -15.95 6.22 -6.06
N GLN A 99 -16.93 6.58 -6.90
CA GLN A 99 -18.28 6.91 -6.44
C GLN A 99 -18.95 5.70 -5.77
N GLU A 100 -18.70 4.49 -6.28
CA GLU A 100 -19.18 3.22 -5.73
C GLU A 100 -18.54 2.83 -4.39
N LEU A 101 -17.50 3.54 -3.94
CA LEU A 101 -16.84 3.31 -2.65
C LEU A 101 -17.17 4.40 -1.62
N ARG A 102 -17.98 5.40 -1.98
CA ARG A 102 -18.38 6.50 -1.10
C ARG A 102 -19.67 6.19 -0.34
N PRO A 103 -19.87 6.79 0.85
CA PRO A 103 -18.89 7.56 1.60
C PRO A 103 -17.75 6.68 2.12
N VAL A 104 -16.56 7.26 2.31
CA VAL A 104 -15.48 6.59 3.05
C VAL A 104 -15.78 6.65 4.54
N ASP A 105 -15.84 5.49 5.18
CA ASP A 105 -16.03 5.35 6.62
C ASP A 105 -14.68 5.46 7.35
N ILE A 106 -14.50 6.47 8.20
CA ILE A 106 -13.26 6.68 8.96
C ILE A 106 -13.52 6.41 10.44
N PHE A 107 -12.72 5.51 11.02
CA PHE A 107 -12.83 5.06 12.40
C PHE A 107 -11.57 5.43 13.19
N PHE A 108 -11.75 5.99 14.39
CA PHE A 108 -10.63 6.46 15.23
C PHE A 108 -10.33 5.52 16.39
N GLU A 109 -11.19 4.55 16.64
CA GLU A 109 -11.12 3.58 17.72
C GLU A 109 -11.22 2.14 17.20
N SER A 110 -10.74 1.20 18.00
CA SER A 110 -10.94 -0.23 17.78
C SER A 110 -12.43 -0.57 17.88
N ASN A 111 -12.97 -1.20 16.84
CA ASN A 111 -14.37 -1.60 16.80
C ASN A 111 -14.59 -2.84 15.92
N ALA A 112 -15.85 -3.23 15.71
CA ALA A 112 -16.18 -4.44 14.96
C ALA A 112 -15.78 -4.39 13.47
N VAL A 113 -15.70 -3.19 12.85
CA VAL A 113 -15.20 -3.02 11.47
C VAL A 113 -13.67 -2.90 11.46
N CYS A 114 -13.13 -2.21 12.46
CA CYS A 114 -11.72 -1.89 12.63
C CYS A 114 -11.14 -2.56 13.89
N PRO A 115 -10.91 -3.88 13.90
CA PRO A 115 -10.15 -4.49 14.98
C PRO A 115 -8.69 -4.02 14.93
N VAL A 116 -8.13 -3.62 16.07
CA VAL A 116 -6.69 -3.30 16.17
C VAL A 116 -5.86 -4.48 15.67
N GLN A 117 -5.00 -4.21 14.70
CA GLN A 117 -4.02 -5.17 14.20
C GLN A 117 -2.67 -4.91 14.88
N PRO A 118 -2.03 -5.93 15.48
CA PRO A 118 -0.73 -5.76 16.14
C PRO A 118 0.31 -5.15 15.19
N GLY A 119 0.93 -4.05 15.60
CA GLY A 119 1.98 -3.36 14.84
C GLY A 119 1.48 -2.39 13.75
N ALA A 120 0.17 -2.34 13.48
CA ALA A 120 -0.38 -1.39 12.52
C ALA A 120 -0.55 0.00 13.15
N ALA A 121 -0.08 1.04 12.47
CA ALA A 121 -0.39 2.41 12.86
C ALA A 121 -1.85 2.78 12.54
N GLY A 122 -2.31 2.31 11.38
CA GLY A 122 -3.64 2.33 10.83
C GLY A 122 -3.71 1.31 9.68
N TYR A 123 -4.88 1.18 9.06
CA TYR A 123 -5.02 0.51 7.77
C TYR A 123 -6.30 0.93 7.08
N ALA A 124 -6.36 0.77 5.76
CA ALA A 124 -7.54 1.03 4.96
C ALA A 124 -7.88 -0.16 4.07
N SER A 125 -9.17 -0.34 3.75
CA SER A 125 -9.63 -1.37 2.82
C SER A 125 -11.02 -1.06 2.28
N THR A 126 -11.65 -2.03 1.62
CA THR A 126 -13.06 -2.00 1.25
C THR A 126 -13.85 -3.06 1.98
N TYR A 127 -15.16 -2.80 2.16
CA TYR A 127 -16.07 -3.73 2.83
C TYR A 127 -17.50 -3.54 2.36
N ARG A 128 -18.36 -4.50 2.72
CA ARG A 128 -19.82 -4.41 2.52
C ARG A 128 -20.47 -4.11 3.86
N PRO A 129 -20.81 -2.84 4.18
CA PRO A 129 -21.28 -2.45 5.50
C PRO A 129 -22.56 -3.17 5.94
N TYR A 130 -23.35 -3.71 5.01
CA TYR A 130 -24.63 -4.35 5.30
C TYR A 130 -24.64 -5.86 4.97
N GLY A 131 -23.45 -6.48 4.96
CA GLY A 131 -23.26 -7.91 4.72
C GLY A 131 -23.08 -8.29 3.24
N ASP A 132 -22.95 -9.59 2.99
CA ASP A 132 -22.54 -10.13 1.67
C ASP A 132 -23.69 -10.38 0.69
N ALA A 133 -24.91 -9.94 1.02
CA ALA A 133 -26.04 -10.09 0.13
C ALA A 133 -25.79 -9.39 -1.22
N VAL A 134 -26.24 -10.01 -2.31
CA VAL A 134 -26.11 -9.46 -3.65
C VAL A 134 -26.79 -8.08 -3.72
N GLY A 135 -26.11 -7.11 -4.32
CA GLY A 135 -26.60 -5.74 -4.44
C GLY A 135 -26.26 -4.82 -3.26
N GLN A 136 -25.65 -5.34 -2.18
CA GLN A 136 -25.17 -4.48 -1.11
C GLN A 136 -24.03 -3.56 -1.60
N PRO A 137 -24.03 -2.28 -1.19
CA PRO A 137 -22.98 -1.35 -1.57
C PRO A 137 -21.64 -1.83 -1.02
N MET A 138 -20.58 -1.56 -1.76
CA MET A 138 -19.22 -1.62 -1.24
C MET A 138 -18.87 -0.21 -0.75
N ARG A 139 -18.05 -0.08 0.29
CA ARG A 139 -17.48 1.19 0.73
C ARG A 139 -16.00 1.02 0.99
N ALA A 140 -15.26 2.11 0.86
CA ALA A 140 -13.92 2.19 1.43
C ALA A 140 -14.02 2.56 2.91
N TYR A 141 -13.04 2.12 3.70
CA TYR A 141 -12.89 2.54 5.08
C TYR A 141 -11.43 2.72 5.48
N ALA A 142 -11.22 3.49 6.53
CA ALA A 142 -9.92 3.76 7.15
C ALA A 142 -10.01 3.55 8.67
N CYS A 143 -9.10 2.75 9.23
CA CYS A 143 -8.94 2.49 10.65
C CYS A 143 -7.69 3.21 11.16
N LEU A 144 -7.85 4.08 12.14
CA LEU A 144 -6.77 5.00 12.55
C LEU A 144 -6.27 4.75 13.97
N PHE A 145 -7.10 4.19 14.85
CA PHE A 145 -6.78 3.88 16.26
C PHE A 145 -6.24 5.06 17.09
N LEU A 146 -6.44 6.31 16.63
CA LEU A 146 -5.93 7.50 17.30
C LEU A 146 -6.56 7.69 18.69
N TRP A 147 -7.83 7.32 18.86
CA TRP A 147 -8.47 7.37 20.17
C TRP A 147 -7.85 6.37 21.15
N ASP A 148 -7.62 5.13 20.71
CA ASP A 148 -7.04 4.09 21.57
C ASP A 148 -5.61 4.49 22.01
N LYS A 149 -4.82 5.00 21.07
CA LYS A 149 -3.45 5.49 21.33
C LYS A 149 -3.43 6.69 22.26
N GLN A 150 -4.37 7.61 22.10
CA GLN A 150 -4.52 8.76 23.01
C GLN A 150 -4.87 8.28 24.43
N GLN A 151 -5.76 7.31 24.57
CA GLN A 151 -6.12 6.74 25.88
C GLN A 151 -4.96 5.95 26.52
N ALA A 152 -4.14 5.31 25.70
CA ALA A 152 -2.92 4.63 26.14
C ALA A 152 -1.76 5.60 26.47
N GLY A 153 -1.90 6.90 26.15
CA GLY A 153 -0.84 7.90 26.33
C GLY A 153 0.32 7.76 25.34
N GLU A 154 0.11 7.06 24.22
CA GLU A 154 1.11 6.89 23.15
C GLU A 154 1.21 8.13 22.25
N ILE A 155 0.11 8.89 22.17
CA ILE A 155 0.03 10.16 21.46
C ILE A 155 -0.71 11.19 22.33
N ASP A 156 -0.51 12.47 22.04
CA ASP A 156 -1.13 13.59 22.76
C ASP A 156 -1.91 14.55 21.85
N TYR A 157 -1.97 14.26 20.55
CA TYR A 157 -2.50 15.16 19.53
C TYR A 157 -3.94 14.86 19.10
N PHE A 158 -4.57 13.77 19.57
CA PHE A 158 -5.97 13.45 19.23
C PHE A 158 -6.94 14.00 20.29
N THR A 159 -6.89 15.32 20.47
CA THR A 159 -7.65 16.11 21.45
C THR A 159 -8.43 17.24 20.76
N PRO A 160 -9.42 17.89 21.40
CA PRO A 160 -10.13 19.03 20.81
C PRO A 160 -9.21 20.17 20.36
N GLU A 161 -8.09 20.37 21.04
CA GLU A 161 -7.15 21.46 20.79
C GLU A 161 -6.20 21.15 19.61
N ALA A 162 -5.82 19.89 19.44
CA ALA A 162 -4.76 19.50 18.50
C ALA A 162 -5.27 18.69 17.31
N ALA A 163 -6.39 17.97 17.40
CA ALA A 163 -6.80 17.01 16.37
C ALA A 163 -7.11 17.64 15.01
N GLY A 164 -7.29 18.95 14.93
CA GLY A 164 -7.48 19.70 13.68
C GLY A 164 -6.20 20.31 13.10
N LEU A 165 -5.05 20.19 13.76
CA LEU A 165 -3.78 20.70 13.26
C LEU A 165 -3.32 19.89 12.04
N PRO A 166 -2.62 20.52 11.07
CA PRO A 166 -2.09 19.81 9.90
C PRO A 166 -1.24 18.59 10.26
N SER A 167 -0.38 18.72 11.28
CA SER A 167 0.48 17.63 11.77
C SER A 167 -0.35 16.42 12.26
N SER A 168 -1.50 16.67 12.87
CA SER A 168 -2.40 15.61 13.34
C SER A 168 -3.19 14.92 12.22
N GLN A 169 -3.11 15.41 10.98
CA GLN A 169 -3.82 14.81 9.83
C GLN A 169 -3.01 13.72 9.12
N THR A 170 -1.72 13.52 9.45
CA THR A 170 -0.82 12.59 8.72
C THR A 170 -1.46 11.23 8.49
N LEU A 171 -1.91 10.56 9.55
CA LEU A 171 -2.49 9.22 9.45
C LEU A 171 -3.88 9.22 8.79
N ILE A 172 -4.72 10.22 9.08
CA ILE A 172 -6.06 10.33 8.48
C ILE A 172 -5.95 10.45 6.95
N VAL A 173 -5.07 11.33 6.48
CA VAL A 173 -4.81 11.55 5.06
C VAL A 173 -4.18 10.31 4.43
N HIS A 174 -3.20 9.70 5.09
CA HIS A 174 -2.53 8.49 4.61
C HIS A 174 -3.55 7.39 4.34
N GLU A 175 -4.35 7.01 5.34
CA GLU A 175 -5.33 5.93 5.21
C GLU A 175 -6.47 6.28 4.24
N TYR A 176 -6.95 7.54 4.25
CA TYR A 176 -7.94 7.97 3.26
C TYR A 176 -7.37 7.90 1.82
N ALA A 177 -6.10 8.24 1.62
CA ALA A 177 -5.48 8.25 0.30
C ALA A 177 -5.42 6.86 -0.34
N HIS A 178 -5.41 5.78 0.44
CA HIS A 178 -5.56 4.42 -0.11
C HIS A 178 -6.88 4.24 -0.87
N SER A 179 -7.95 4.93 -0.45
CA SER A 179 -9.25 4.88 -1.15
C SER A 179 -9.21 5.48 -2.55
N LEU A 180 -8.18 6.25 -2.89
CA LEU A 180 -7.91 6.72 -4.26
C LEU A 180 -7.40 5.60 -5.17
N PHE A 181 -7.01 4.45 -4.64
CA PHE A 181 -6.53 3.31 -5.42
C PHE A 181 -7.51 2.14 -5.45
N PHE A 182 -8.30 1.94 -4.39
CA PHE A 182 -9.19 0.79 -4.27
C PHE A 182 -10.10 0.61 -5.49
N LEU A 183 -10.15 -0.62 -5.99
CA LEU A 183 -10.79 -1.05 -7.25
C LEU A 183 -10.27 -0.38 -8.53
N ARG A 184 -9.74 0.85 -8.46
CA ARG A 184 -9.14 1.59 -9.57
C ARG A 184 -7.83 0.96 -10.03
N HIS A 185 -7.06 0.47 -9.09
CA HIS A 185 -5.74 -0.10 -9.29
C HIS A 185 -5.61 -1.42 -8.54
N ARG A 186 -4.76 -2.32 -9.05
CA ARG A 186 -4.50 -3.63 -8.40
C ARG A 186 -3.92 -3.49 -7.00
N TYR A 187 -3.14 -2.43 -6.78
CA TYR A 187 -2.44 -2.15 -5.53
C TYR A 187 -2.75 -0.74 -5.06
N SER A 188 -2.63 -0.52 -3.75
CA SER A 188 -2.59 0.83 -3.18
C SER A 188 -1.15 1.17 -2.81
N TYR A 189 -0.57 2.19 -3.41
CA TYR A 189 0.87 2.42 -3.27
C TYR A 189 1.19 3.24 -2.03
N GLU A 190 1.82 2.59 -1.05
CA GLU A 190 2.45 3.21 0.12
C GLU A 190 3.27 4.45 -0.23
N ASP A 191 4.06 4.38 -1.31
CA ASP A 191 4.89 5.50 -1.75
C ASP A 191 4.10 6.80 -1.98
N PHE A 192 2.95 6.72 -2.65
CA PHE A 192 2.12 7.89 -2.94
C PHE A 192 1.40 8.38 -1.71
N VAL A 193 0.75 7.48 -0.96
CA VAL A 193 -0.05 7.85 0.21
C VAL A 193 0.82 8.44 1.32
N ARG A 194 2.06 7.97 1.48
CA ARG A 194 3.05 8.54 2.41
C ARG A 194 3.56 9.89 1.93
N TYR A 195 3.92 10.00 0.66
CA TYR A 195 4.37 11.28 0.12
C TYR A 195 3.30 12.36 0.29
N TRP A 196 2.06 12.08 -0.12
CA TRP A 196 0.97 13.04 0.04
C TRP A 196 0.67 13.36 1.50
N SER A 197 0.65 12.36 2.39
CA SER A 197 0.39 12.63 3.82
C SER A 197 1.50 13.48 4.45
N TYR A 198 2.76 13.29 4.07
CA TYR A 198 3.88 14.10 4.55
C TYR A 198 3.88 15.51 3.97
N VAL A 199 3.57 15.68 2.68
CA VAL A 199 3.43 17.01 2.06
C VAL A 199 2.32 17.81 2.75
N ILE A 200 1.17 17.18 3.01
CA ILE A 200 0.00 17.86 3.58
C ILE A 200 0.18 18.17 5.07
N SER A 201 0.75 17.24 5.83
CA SER A 201 0.91 17.41 7.28
C SER A 201 2.09 18.30 7.65
N GLY A 202 3.14 18.30 6.83
CA GLY A 202 4.42 18.96 7.12
C GLY A 202 5.21 18.33 8.27
N GLU A 203 4.82 17.15 8.78
CA GLU A 203 5.52 16.50 9.89
C GLU A 203 6.90 15.97 9.50
N VAL A 204 7.02 15.46 8.27
CA VAL A 204 8.31 15.04 7.73
C VAL A 204 8.90 16.20 6.94
N PRO A 205 10.15 16.61 7.25
CA PRO A 205 10.80 17.66 6.48
C PRO A 205 11.06 17.18 5.05
N LEU A 206 10.47 17.85 4.07
CA LEU A 206 10.67 17.61 2.65
C LEU A 206 11.34 18.82 1.98
N PRO A 207 12.58 19.19 2.35
CA PRO A 207 13.24 20.40 1.89
C PRO A 207 13.46 20.44 0.37
N GLN A 208 13.40 19.29 -0.30
CA GLN A 208 13.53 19.15 -1.75
C GLN A 208 12.24 18.59 -2.38
N GLY A 209 11.10 18.71 -1.68
CA GLY A 209 9.83 18.13 -2.10
C GLY A 209 9.96 16.64 -2.39
N ALA A 210 9.46 16.21 -3.56
CA ALA A 210 9.55 14.84 -4.05
C ALA A 210 10.98 14.26 -4.12
N CYS A 211 12.02 15.09 -4.24
CA CYS A 211 13.40 14.63 -4.31
C CYS A 211 14.04 14.37 -2.93
N SER A 212 13.31 14.61 -1.84
CA SER A 212 13.87 14.53 -0.48
C SER A 212 14.25 13.10 -0.09
N GLU A 213 15.49 12.89 0.36
CA GLU A 213 15.98 11.60 0.87
C GLU A 213 15.17 11.08 2.06
N SER A 214 14.55 11.97 2.84
CA SER A 214 13.66 11.61 3.93
C SER A 214 12.57 10.63 3.46
N LEU A 215 12.09 10.74 2.21
CA LEU A 215 11.09 9.80 1.68
C LEU A 215 11.63 8.36 1.57
N VAL A 216 12.93 8.16 1.36
CA VAL A 216 13.53 6.81 1.40
C VAL A 216 13.49 6.27 2.83
N THR A 217 13.91 7.09 3.81
CA THR A 217 13.87 6.72 5.25
C THR A 217 12.46 6.39 5.72
N TYR A 218 11.46 7.10 5.21
CA TYR A 218 10.05 6.89 5.54
C TYR A 218 9.34 5.92 4.57
N MET A 219 10.08 5.05 3.88
CA MET A 219 9.61 3.97 3.00
C MET A 219 8.62 4.40 1.90
N ALA A 220 8.94 5.51 1.24
CA ALA A 220 8.33 5.94 -0.03
C ALA A 220 9.39 6.12 -1.13
N PRO A 221 10.26 5.11 -1.40
CA PRO A 221 11.44 5.26 -2.26
C PRO A 221 11.14 5.52 -3.75
N MET A 222 9.94 5.21 -4.24
CA MET A 222 9.56 5.46 -5.65
C MET A 222 9.55 6.95 -5.98
N ILE A 223 9.06 7.78 -5.06
CA ILE A 223 8.90 9.22 -5.24
C ILE A 223 10.25 9.93 -5.46
N PRO A 224 11.26 9.78 -4.57
CA PRO A 224 12.58 10.38 -4.79
C PRO A 224 13.37 9.70 -5.91
N ALA A 225 13.09 8.45 -6.26
CA ALA A 225 13.73 7.81 -7.41
C ALA A 225 13.26 8.43 -8.73
N LEU A 226 11.95 8.58 -8.91
CA LEU A 226 11.36 9.26 -10.07
C LEU A 226 11.77 10.74 -10.13
N CYS A 227 11.81 11.42 -8.98
CA CYS A 227 12.24 12.83 -8.92
C CYS A 227 13.70 13.00 -9.34
N ARG A 228 14.63 12.22 -8.78
CA ARG A 228 16.07 12.37 -9.09
C ARG A 228 16.41 11.98 -10.52
N GLN A 229 15.77 10.96 -11.07
CA GLN A 229 16.11 10.46 -12.41
C GLN A 229 15.38 11.20 -13.53
N PHE A 230 14.15 11.66 -13.30
CA PHE A 230 13.31 12.26 -14.34
C PHE A 230 12.82 13.67 -14.03
N GLY A 231 13.20 14.25 -12.88
CA GLY A 231 12.70 15.55 -12.44
C GLY A 231 11.23 15.55 -12.03
N ALA A 232 10.67 14.38 -11.70
CA ALA A 232 9.27 14.22 -11.33
C ALA A 232 8.88 15.07 -10.12
N GLY A 233 7.78 15.80 -10.22
CA GLY A 233 7.14 16.52 -9.12
C GLY A 233 5.63 16.26 -9.02
N ASP A 234 4.95 17.06 -8.19
CA ASP A 234 3.52 16.90 -7.91
C ASP A 234 2.64 16.84 -9.17
N ALA A 235 2.94 17.67 -10.16
CA ALA A 235 2.20 17.69 -11.43
C ALA A 235 2.34 16.37 -12.22
N ASP A 236 3.48 15.69 -12.11
CA ASP A 236 3.73 14.45 -12.83
C ASP A 236 3.08 13.25 -12.13
N PHE A 237 3.10 13.24 -10.80
CA PHE A 237 2.36 12.26 -10.00
C PHE A 237 0.85 12.42 -10.21
N ARG A 238 0.36 13.66 -10.20
CA ARG A 238 -1.03 13.98 -10.54
C ARG A 238 -1.39 13.46 -11.93
N PHE A 239 -0.58 13.76 -12.93
CA PHE A 239 -0.81 13.29 -14.30
C PHE A 239 -0.92 11.76 -14.36
N ALA A 240 -0.01 11.05 -13.67
CA ALA A 240 -0.02 9.59 -13.66
C ALA A 240 -1.32 9.04 -13.03
N MET A 241 -1.78 9.64 -11.93
CA MET A 241 -3.03 9.26 -11.26
C MET A 241 -4.26 9.56 -12.12
N GLU A 242 -4.32 10.73 -12.77
CA GLU A 242 -5.40 11.09 -13.70
C GLU A 242 -5.43 10.15 -14.92
N ARG A 243 -4.25 9.72 -15.42
CA ARG A 243 -4.15 8.74 -16.50
C ARG A 243 -4.67 7.37 -16.07
N ILE A 244 -4.31 6.92 -14.87
CA ILE A 244 -4.81 5.68 -14.28
C ILE A 244 -6.34 5.72 -14.11
N ASP A 245 -6.90 6.82 -13.60
CA ASP A 245 -8.36 6.97 -13.49
C ASP A 245 -9.03 6.94 -14.86
N THR A 246 -8.48 7.63 -15.86
CA THR A 246 -9.00 7.61 -17.23
C THR A 246 -9.08 6.19 -17.79
N LEU A 247 -8.02 5.38 -17.62
CA LEU A 247 -8.01 3.99 -18.06
C LEU A 247 -9.06 3.15 -17.34
N TYR A 248 -9.22 3.34 -16.04
CA TYR A 248 -10.26 2.67 -15.25
C TYR A 248 -11.68 3.02 -15.73
N GLN A 249 -11.95 4.31 -15.95
CA GLN A 249 -13.26 4.78 -16.42
C GLN A 249 -13.60 4.25 -17.81
N GLN A 250 -12.59 4.08 -18.67
CA GLN A 250 -12.73 3.51 -20.01
C GLN A 250 -12.79 1.98 -20.02
N GLY A 251 -12.61 1.32 -18.87
CA GLY A 251 -12.55 -0.15 -18.79
C GLY A 251 -11.32 -0.75 -19.47
N LEU A 252 -10.25 0.03 -19.59
CA LEU A 252 -8.99 -0.35 -20.23
C LEU A 252 -7.95 -0.81 -19.20
N GLY A 253 -8.36 -1.20 -18.00
CA GLY A 253 -7.48 -1.79 -17.01
C GLY A 253 -6.99 -3.19 -17.43
N TYR A 254 -5.82 -3.61 -16.94
CA TYR A 254 -5.32 -4.97 -17.23
C TYR A 254 -6.09 -6.07 -16.47
N HIS A 255 -6.75 -5.74 -15.37
CA HIS A 255 -7.50 -6.69 -14.55
C HIS A 255 -8.99 -6.34 -14.54
N GLY A 256 -9.60 -6.40 -15.73
CA GLY A 256 -10.94 -5.86 -15.95
C GLY A 256 -10.88 -4.34 -15.98
N ARG A 257 -11.59 -3.67 -15.06
CA ARG A 257 -11.47 -2.20 -14.94
C ARG A 257 -10.21 -1.76 -14.22
N ALA A 258 -9.66 -2.59 -13.31
CA ALA A 258 -8.53 -2.23 -12.48
C ALA A 258 -7.23 -2.17 -13.31
N THR A 259 -6.49 -1.09 -13.12
CA THR A 259 -5.19 -0.86 -13.78
C THR A 259 -4.03 -1.56 -13.03
N SER A 260 -2.86 -1.68 -13.66
CA SER A 260 -1.67 -2.37 -13.09
C SER A 260 -0.45 -1.47 -12.94
N VAL A 261 0.58 -1.96 -12.24
CA VAL A 261 1.89 -1.28 -12.12
C VAL A 261 2.46 -0.92 -13.49
N ALA A 262 2.33 -1.79 -14.49
CA ALA A 262 2.80 -1.52 -15.85
C ALA A 262 2.12 -0.29 -16.45
N GLN A 263 0.81 -0.15 -16.22
CA GLN A 263 0.02 1.01 -16.66
C GLN A 263 0.37 2.30 -15.92
N LEU A 264 0.72 2.20 -14.63
CA LEU A 264 1.22 3.34 -13.87
C LEU A 264 2.58 3.80 -14.41
N ARG A 265 3.51 2.86 -14.63
CA ARG A 265 4.80 3.12 -15.26
C ARG A 265 4.64 3.70 -16.66
N GLU A 266 3.75 3.18 -17.49
CA GLU A 266 3.47 3.72 -18.84
C GLU A 266 2.92 5.15 -18.80
N ALA A 267 2.16 5.51 -17.76
CA ALA A 267 1.74 6.89 -17.55
C ALA A 267 2.96 7.79 -17.30
N PHE A 268 3.92 7.34 -16.48
CA PHE A 268 5.19 8.05 -16.30
C PHE A 268 6.04 8.09 -17.57
N ASP A 269 6.14 6.98 -18.32
CA ASP A 269 6.87 6.95 -19.58
C ASP A 269 6.34 7.99 -20.56
N THR A 270 5.01 8.05 -20.67
CA THR A 270 4.32 9.03 -21.52
C THR A 270 4.59 10.44 -21.04
N ARG A 271 4.57 10.67 -19.72
CA ARG A 271 4.79 12.00 -19.14
C ARG A 271 6.20 12.52 -19.37
N PHE A 272 7.21 11.65 -19.21
CA PHE A 272 8.61 12.02 -19.34
C PHE A 272 9.18 11.84 -20.75
N GLY A 273 8.46 11.15 -21.64
CA GLY A 273 8.96 10.78 -22.96
C GLY A 273 10.17 9.83 -22.89
N ALA A 274 10.27 9.02 -21.84
CA ALA A 274 11.42 8.18 -21.53
C ALA A 274 10.99 6.86 -20.88
N ASP A 275 11.78 5.79 -21.01
CA ASP A 275 11.50 4.51 -20.34
C ASP A 275 11.85 4.59 -18.85
N THR A 276 10.84 4.52 -17.99
CA THR A 276 10.98 4.54 -16.52
C THR A 276 11.15 3.16 -15.90
N ARG A 277 11.18 2.08 -16.71
CA ARG A 277 11.21 0.69 -16.20
C ARG A 277 12.38 0.40 -15.28
N SER A 278 13.57 0.97 -15.54
CA SER A 278 14.74 0.76 -14.68
C SER A 278 14.47 1.22 -13.25
N VAL A 279 13.84 2.38 -13.05
CA VAL A 279 13.48 2.87 -11.71
C VAL A 279 12.61 1.87 -10.97
N PHE A 280 11.55 1.36 -11.61
CA PHE A 280 10.69 0.37 -10.95
C PHE A 280 11.45 -0.94 -10.68
N MET A 281 12.29 -1.42 -11.59
CA MET A 281 13.07 -2.65 -11.35
C MET A 281 14.09 -2.49 -10.22
N ASP A 282 14.74 -1.33 -10.12
CA ASP A 282 15.72 -1.02 -9.06
C ASP A 282 15.04 -0.95 -7.69
N LEU A 283 13.76 -0.57 -7.65
CA LEU A 283 12.91 -0.59 -6.46
C LEU A 283 12.34 -1.97 -6.11
N GLY A 284 12.73 -3.03 -6.84
CA GLY A 284 12.33 -4.41 -6.56
C GLY A 284 11.07 -4.88 -7.30
N TYR A 285 10.46 -4.04 -8.15
CA TYR A 285 9.32 -4.50 -8.95
C TYR A 285 9.77 -5.55 -9.97
N ARG A 286 9.04 -6.68 -10.02
CA ARG A 286 9.36 -7.78 -10.93
C ARG A 286 9.21 -7.36 -12.39
N PRO A 287 10.09 -7.79 -13.31
CA PRO A 287 9.99 -7.46 -14.73
C PRO A 287 8.62 -7.76 -15.36
N GLN A 288 7.92 -8.80 -14.90
CA GLN A 288 6.58 -9.15 -15.39
C GLN A 288 5.51 -8.13 -14.99
N ALA A 289 5.70 -7.44 -13.85
CA ALA A 289 4.78 -6.41 -13.37
C ALA A 289 5.00 -5.05 -14.04
N VAL A 290 6.18 -4.83 -14.65
CA VAL A 290 6.60 -3.54 -15.24
C VAL A 290 7.02 -3.64 -16.71
N GLY A 291 6.82 -4.81 -17.33
CA GLY A 291 7.25 -5.14 -18.70
C GLY A 291 6.25 -4.75 -19.78
N GLY A 292 6.73 -4.63 -21.02
CA GLY A 292 5.94 -4.20 -22.18
C GLY A 292 5.29 -5.32 -23.01
N SER A 293 5.54 -6.61 -22.73
CA SER A 293 4.95 -7.73 -23.48
C SER A 293 3.71 -8.26 -22.78
N HIS A 294 2.55 -7.84 -23.30
CA HIS A 294 1.23 -8.11 -22.76
C HIS A 294 0.69 -9.43 -23.34
N THR A 295 0.67 -10.49 -22.54
CA THR A 295 -0.29 -11.56 -22.78
C THR A 295 -1.41 -11.33 -21.76
N PRO A 296 -2.61 -10.89 -22.18
CA PRO A 296 -3.77 -10.88 -21.31
C PRO A 296 -3.91 -12.26 -20.68
N LEU A 297 -3.92 -12.31 -19.35
CA LEU A 297 -4.30 -13.54 -18.65
C LEU A 297 -5.71 -13.89 -19.12
N SER A 298 -5.94 -15.15 -19.51
CA SER A 298 -7.24 -15.60 -20.01
C SER A 298 -8.32 -15.30 -18.97
N THR A 299 -9.48 -14.81 -19.42
CA THR A 299 -10.66 -14.62 -18.58
C THR A 299 -10.93 -15.88 -17.76
N GLY A 300 -10.94 -15.75 -16.43
CA GLY A 300 -11.13 -16.86 -15.49
C GLY A 300 -9.85 -17.36 -14.80
N THR A 301 -8.66 -16.86 -15.17
CA THR A 301 -7.48 -17.05 -14.33
C THR A 301 -7.51 -16.08 -13.15
N THR A 302 -7.55 -16.62 -11.93
CA THR A 302 -7.26 -15.86 -10.71
C THR A 302 -5.86 -15.29 -10.87
N PRO A 303 -5.70 -13.95 -11.02
CA PRO A 303 -4.38 -13.41 -11.19
C PRO A 303 -3.62 -13.62 -9.87
N PRO A 304 -2.39 -14.15 -9.89
CA PRO A 304 -1.72 -14.53 -8.66
C PRO A 304 -1.64 -13.32 -7.72
N MET A 305 -2.05 -13.50 -6.45
CA MET A 305 -1.76 -12.53 -5.40
C MET A 305 -0.23 -12.37 -5.37
N TYR A 306 0.28 -11.21 -5.78
CA TYR A 306 1.70 -10.92 -5.71
C TYR A 306 1.90 -9.83 -4.66
N LEU A 307 2.63 -10.25 -3.63
CA LEU A 307 3.05 -9.51 -2.45
C LEU A 307 4.04 -8.39 -2.85
N TYR A 308 4.02 -7.30 -2.10
CA TYR A 308 5.06 -6.28 -2.08
C TYR A 308 6.42 -6.93 -1.79
N ASP A 309 7.39 -6.74 -2.68
CA ASP A 309 8.82 -6.91 -2.36
C ASP A 309 9.38 -5.50 -2.14
N MET A 310 9.08 -4.92 -0.98
CA MET A 310 9.75 -3.71 -0.53
C MET A 310 11.12 -4.13 -0.02
N ARG A 311 12.18 -3.82 -0.78
CA ARG A 311 13.53 -3.83 -0.21
C ARG A 311 13.60 -2.71 0.81
N LEU A 312 13.67 -3.08 2.09
CA LEU A 312 13.98 -2.15 3.17
C LEU A 312 15.41 -1.61 2.97
N PRO A 313 15.70 -0.35 3.37
CA PRO A 313 17.03 0.25 3.24
C PRO A 313 18.14 -0.51 3.99
N ASP A 314 17.75 -1.30 4.98
CA ASP A 314 18.60 -2.26 5.65
C ASP A 314 18.13 -3.65 5.25
N ASP A 315 19.02 -4.46 4.67
CA ASP A 315 18.80 -5.81 4.11
C ASP A 315 18.27 -6.84 5.14
N ALA A 316 17.07 -6.60 5.68
CA ALA A 316 16.35 -7.44 6.61
C ALA A 316 15.00 -7.82 6.00
N PHE A 317 14.74 -9.11 5.86
CA PHE A 317 13.43 -9.64 5.48
C PHE A 317 12.59 -9.85 6.74
N PHE A 318 11.40 -9.27 6.79
CA PHE A 318 10.39 -9.59 7.80
C PHE A 318 9.37 -10.55 7.19
N LEU A 319 9.16 -11.70 7.84
CA LEU A 319 8.07 -12.63 7.53
C LEU A 319 7.04 -12.55 8.66
N ILE A 320 5.84 -12.03 8.38
CA ILE A 320 4.71 -12.07 9.30
C ILE A 320 3.49 -12.60 8.54
N GLY A 321 2.91 -13.71 9.02
CA GLY A 321 1.69 -14.34 8.48
C GLY A 321 1.91 -15.64 7.70
N THR A 322 0.80 -16.27 7.29
CA THR A 322 0.80 -17.33 6.26
C THR A 322 1.14 -16.71 4.91
N GLY A 323 2.19 -17.16 4.24
CA GLY A 323 2.66 -16.55 3.00
C GLY A 323 3.50 -17.49 2.14
N TYR A 324 3.83 -17.04 0.93
CA TYR A 324 4.70 -17.73 -0.02
C TYR A 324 6.04 -17.00 -0.07
N VAL A 325 7.16 -17.73 0.01
CA VAL A 325 8.49 -17.16 -0.25
C VAL A 325 8.78 -17.27 -1.75
N TYR A 326 9.18 -16.15 -2.35
CA TYR A 326 9.70 -16.09 -3.71
C TYR A 326 11.13 -15.56 -3.67
N ALA A 327 12.08 -16.30 -4.25
CA ALA A 327 13.44 -15.82 -4.47
C ALA A 327 13.77 -15.92 -5.97
N PRO A 328 14.16 -14.83 -6.65
CA PRO A 328 14.64 -14.92 -8.02
C PRO A 328 16.01 -15.61 -8.04
N LEU A 329 16.11 -16.72 -8.78
CA LEU A 329 17.36 -17.45 -9.00
C LEU A 329 18.10 -16.87 -10.21
N LYS A 330 19.39 -16.54 -10.03
CA LYS A 330 20.34 -16.37 -11.14
C LYS A 330 21.12 -17.67 -11.30
N LEU A 331 20.93 -18.37 -12.41
CA LEU A 331 21.62 -19.62 -12.71
C LEU A 331 23.10 -19.36 -13.04
N GLU A 332 23.99 -20.22 -12.56
CA GLU A 332 25.45 -20.08 -12.73
C GLU A 332 25.94 -20.32 -14.17
N GLN A 333 25.10 -20.86 -15.07
CA GLN A 333 25.49 -21.14 -16.47
C GLN A 333 24.41 -20.71 -17.47
N PRO A 334 24.53 -19.52 -18.09
CA PRO A 334 23.51 -18.97 -19.00
C PRO A 334 23.40 -19.70 -20.35
N THR A 335 24.30 -20.62 -20.67
CA THR A 335 24.42 -21.22 -22.01
C THR A 335 23.66 -22.55 -22.20
N CYS A 336 23.04 -23.11 -21.15
CA CYS A 336 22.19 -24.30 -21.26
C CYS A 336 20.70 -23.93 -21.07
N LEU A 337 20.05 -23.32 -22.06
CA LEU A 337 18.59 -23.24 -22.13
C LEU A 337 18.11 -23.51 -23.56
N PRO A 338 17.38 -24.62 -23.82
CA PRO A 338 16.47 -24.66 -24.94
C PRO A 338 15.26 -23.81 -24.55
N SER A 339 15.13 -22.60 -25.10
CA SER A 339 13.92 -21.75 -25.20
C SER A 339 12.71 -22.15 -24.33
N ALA A 340 12.86 -22.21 -23.01
CA ALA A 340 11.81 -22.54 -22.06
C ALA A 340 11.76 -21.47 -20.97
N PRO A 341 10.55 -20.99 -20.61
CA PRO A 341 10.38 -19.90 -19.68
C PRO A 341 10.74 -20.36 -18.27
N PHE A 342 11.16 -19.41 -17.44
CA PHE A 342 11.39 -19.54 -16.00
C PHE A 342 10.45 -20.56 -15.34
N ILE A 343 11.01 -21.54 -14.61
CA ILE A 343 10.21 -22.49 -13.83
C ILE A 343 9.87 -21.85 -12.48
N GLU A 344 8.58 -21.74 -12.21
CA GLU A 344 7.98 -21.22 -10.98
C GLU A 344 8.02 -22.31 -9.89
N PHE A 345 8.42 -21.97 -8.66
CA PHE A 345 8.25 -22.86 -7.50
C PHE A 345 7.39 -22.19 -6.44
N ARG A 346 6.50 -22.99 -5.83
CA ARG A 346 5.68 -22.61 -4.69
C ARG A 346 6.28 -23.25 -3.44
N LEU A 347 6.84 -22.46 -2.53
CA LEU A 347 7.07 -22.91 -1.16
C LEU A 347 5.83 -22.56 -0.34
N ALA A 348 5.06 -23.57 0.06
CA ALA A 348 4.03 -23.44 1.07
C ALA A 348 4.65 -23.75 2.44
N PHE A 349 4.60 -22.81 3.37
CA PHE A 349 4.89 -23.07 4.78
C PHE A 349 3.63 -22.74 5.60
N ASP A 350 3.20 -23.71 6.41
CA ASP A 350 2.19 -23.48 7.45
C ASP A 350 2.91 -22.95 8.68
N LEU A 351 2.90 -21.62 8.85
CA LEU A 351 3.24 -21.01 10.13
C LEU A 351 1.97 -20.96 10.98
N VAL A 352 1.79 -21.97 11.82
CA VAL A 352 0.92 -21.82 12.99
C VAL A 352 1.56 -20.75 13.87
N GLN A 353 0.79 -19.69 14.16
CA GLN A 353 1.22 -18.49 14.90
C GLN A 353 2.13 -18.80 16.10
N PRO A 354 3.16 -17.98 16.36
CA PRO A 354 3.75 -17.90 17.68
C PRO A 354 3.55 -16.52 18.29
N ALA A 355 2.84 -16.50 19.42
CA ALA A 355 3.17 -15.59 20.51
C ALA A 355 4.56 -15.98 21.01
N HIS A 356 5.52 -15.07 20.87
CA HIS A 356 6.79 -14.91 21.59
C HIS A 356 7.89 -14.41 20.65
N ARG A 357 8.34 -13.19 20.95
CA ARG A 357 9.41 -12.45 20.28
C ARG A 357 10.77 -13.05 20.64
N GLU A 358 11.58 -13.38 19.63
CA GLU A 358 13.03 -13.25 19.70
C GLU A 358 13.53 -12.68 18.36
N ASP A 359 14.03 -11.45 18.41
CA ASP A 359 14.54 -10.70 17.26
C ASP A 359 15.89 -11.29 16.82
N ALA A 360 15.94 -11.93 15.65
CA ALA A 360 17.19 -12.33 15.01
C ALA A 360 17.50 -11.40 13.84
N ARG A 361 18.41 -10.44 14.05
CA ARG A 361 19.06 -9.72 12.94
C ARG A 361 20.02 -10.68 12.25
N LEU A 362 19.74 -11.04 10.99
CA LEU A 362 20.69 -11.79 10.17
C LEU A 362 21.64 -10.80 9.47
N PRO A 363 22.97 -10.92 9.63
CA PRO A 363 23.91 -10.15 8.81
C PRO A 363 23.90 -10.68 7.36
N ALA A 364 24.04 -9.77 6.40
CA ALA A 364 24.17 -10.08 4.98
C ALA A 364 25.33 -11.06 4.72
N PRO A 365 25.19 -12.03 3.80
CA PRO A 365 26.34 -12.76 3.32
C PRO A 365 27.17 -11.83 2.42
N VAL A 366 28.35 -11.47 2.92
CA VAL A 366 29.45 -10.99 2.08
C VAL A 366 29.72 -12.06 1.03
N PHE A 367 29.81 -11.65 -0.24
CA PHE A 367 30.05 -12.50 -1.40
C PHE A 367 31.06 -13.62 -1.10
N GLY A 368 30.57 -14.88 -1.11
CA GLY A 368 31.37 -16.09 -0.93
C GLY A 368 30.99 -17.02 0.23
N GLY A 369 30.03 -16.64 1.09
CA GLY A 369 29.61 -17.44 2.24
C GLY A 369 28.36 -18.30 2.00
N ALA A 370 28.38 -19.55 2.46
CA ALA A 370 27.21 -20.43 2.47
C ALA A 370 26.11 -19.91 3.42
N LEU A 371 24.83 -20.04 3.04
CA LEU A 371 23.69 -19.63 3.86
C LEU A 371 23.20 -20.83 4.69
N THR A 372 23.32 -20.75 6.02
CA THR A 372 22.75 -21.78 6.90
C THR A 372 21.31 -21.41 7.25
N LEU A 373 20.35 -22.23 6.80
CA LEU A 373 18.95 -22.13 7.20
C LEU A 373 18.74 -22.87 8.51
N TYR A 374 18.14 -22.20 9.50
CA TYR A 374 17.69 -22.79 10.75
C TYR A 374 16.17 -22.78 10.79
N TYR A 375 15.56 -23.96 10.93
CA TYR A 375 14.12 -24.11 11.11
C TYR A 375 13.86 -24.82 12.43
N SER A 376 13.01 -24.26 13.30
CA SER A 376 12.61 -24.88 14.57
C SER A 376 11.12 -25.19 14.57
N PHE A 377 10.75 -26.42 14.92
CA PHE A 377 9.36 -26.80 15.19
C PHE A 377 9.03 -26.34 16.62
N ALA A 378 8.69 -25.06 16.79
CA ALA A 378 8.55 -24.41 18.09
C ALA A 378 7.51 -25.07 19.04
N GLY A 379 7.92 -26.13 19.76
CA GLY A 379 7.16 -26.75 20.86
C GLY A 379 5.84 -27.42 20.47
N HIS A 380 5.50 -27.50 19.18
CA HIS A 380 4.30 -28.15 18.70
C HIS A 380 4.70 -29.35 17.87
N LEU A 381 4.33 -30.54 18.37
CA LEU A 381 4.46 -31.77 17.59
C LEU A 381 3.68 -31.57 16.28
N PRO A 382 4.28 -31.92 15.14
CA PRO A 382 3.56 -31.95 13.88
C PRO A 382 2.24 -32.75 14.03
N PRO A 383 1.18 -32.42 13.27
CA PRO A 383 -0.08 -33.16 13.32
C PRO A 383 0.15 -34.68 13.22
N HIS A 384 -0.67 -35.46 13.94
CA HIS A 384 -0.54 -36.91 14.06
C HIS A 384 -0.21 -37.58 12.71
N GLY A 385 0.97 -38.21 12.64
CA GLY A 385 1.48 -38.89 11.44
C GLY A 385 2.73 -38.26 10.81
N VAL A 386 3.16 -37.07 11.23
CA VAL A 386 4.34 -36.39 10.70
C VAL A 386 5.54 -36.61 11.64
N ASN A 387 6.51 -37.45 11.22
CA ASN A 387 7.75 -37.68 11.96
C ASN A 387 8.85 -36.69 11.50
N PRO A 388 9.35 -35.79 12.37
CA PRO A 388 10.45 -34.87 12.05
C PRO A 388 11.72 -35.57 11.53
N ALA A 389 11.99 -36.80 11.99
CA ALA A 389 13.14 -37.60 11.57
C ALA A 389 13.06 -38.07 10.10
N ASN A 390 11.88 -37.97 9.48
CA ASN A 390 11.67 -38.35 8.09
C ASN A 390 11.81 -37.18 7.12
N TYR A 391 12.01 -35.95 7.59
CA TYR A 391 12.29 -34.88 6.64
C TYR A 391 13.66 -35.11 6.00
N ARG A 392 13.73 -34.78 4.70
CA ARG A 392 14.94 -34.73 3.91
C ARG A 392 14.95 -33.40 3.19
N PHE A 393 16.14 -32.84 3.09
CA PHE A 393 16.34 -31.63 2.33
C PHE A 393 16.74 -32.05 0.92
N TYR A 394 16.11 -31.51 -0.10
CA TYR A 394 16.38 -31.84 -1.50
C TYR A 394 16.83 -30.58 -2.23
N ARG A 395 17.76 -30.74 -3.16
CA ARG A 395 18.17 -29.74 -4.14
C ARG A 395 17.65 -30.14 -5.51
N ALA A 396 17.03 -29.22 -6.23
CA ALA A 396 16.66 -29.45 -7.62
C ALA A 396 17.93 -29.61 -8.48
N THR A 397 17.94 -30.62 -9.33
CA THR A 397 18.98 -30.86 -10.33
C THR A 397 18.34 -30.78 -11.72
N ALA A 398 18.95 -30.01 -12.62
CA ALA A 398 18.57 -30.00 -14.02
C ALA A 398 19.80 -30.39 -14.85
N GLY A 399 19.72 -31.50 -15.58
CA GLY A 399 20.77 -31.92 -16.51
C GLY A 399 20.54 -31.30 -17.88
N CYS A 400 21.58 -30.76 -18.53
CA CYS A 400 21.45 -30.29 -19.92
C CYS A 400 21.00 -31.47 -20.80
N GLY A 401 19.86 -31.34 -21.47
CA GLY A 401 19.28 -32.38 -22.35
C GLY A 401 18.30 -33.34 -21.69
N GLN A 402 17.94 -33.15 -20.41
CA GLN A 402 16.88 -33.94 -19.77
C GLN A 402 15.56 -33.16 -19.69
N ALA A 403 14.46 -33.80 -20.11
CA ALA A 403 13.12 -33.26 -19.98
C ALA A 403 12.60 -33.53 -18.56
N GLY A 404 13.07 -32.75 -17.59
CA GLY A 404 12.60 -32.83 -16.20
C GLY A 404 13.57 -32.21 -15.20
N ILE A 405 13.01 -31.75 -14.07
CA ILE A 405 13.78 -31.39 -12.88
C ILE A 405 13.93 -32.66 -12.04
N GLY A 406 15.18 -33.10 -11.86
CA GLY A 406 15.53 -34.11 -10.86
C GLY A 406 15.60 -33.48 -9.47
N TRP A 407 15.53 -34.32 -8.44
CA TRP A 407 15.72 -33.89 -7.06
C TRP A 407 16.76 -34.80 -6.41
N GLN A 408 17.80 -34.18 -5.84
CA GLN A 408 18.85 -34.89 -5.13
C GLN A 408 18.80 -34.51 -3.67
N GLU A 409 18.85 -35.49 -2.77
CA GLU A 409 18.95 -35.23 -1.34
C GLU A 409 20.23 -34.41 -1.06
N HIS A 410 20.05 -33.30 -0.37
CA HIS A 410 21.10 -32.36 0.01
C HIS A 410 21.36 -32.49 1.51
N PRO A 411 22.63 -32.52 1.95
CA PRO A 411 22.95 -32.71 3.37
C PRO A 411 22.28 -31.67 4.27
N ALA A 412 21.55 -32.15 5.27
CA ALA A 412 21.00 -31.35 6.36
C ALA A 412 21.21 -32.08 7.69
N THR A 413 21.49 -31.33 8.75
CA THR A 413 21.55 -31.84 10.11
C THR A 413 20.19 -31.65 10.76
N ILE A 414 19.53 -32.76 11.11
CA ILE A 414 18.28 -32.75 11.85
C ILE A 414 18.62 -33.01 13.31
N ASN A 415 18.43 -32.00 14.15
CA ASN A 415 18.58 -32.17 15.58
C ASN A 415 17.21 -32.45 16.19
N LEU A 416 17.00 -33.71 16.55
CA LEU A 416 15.73 -34.19 17.11
C LEU A 416 15.51 -33.70 18.55
N ALA A 417 16.58 -33.37 19.28
CA ALA A 417 16.49 -32.94 20.68
C ALA A 417 15.92 -31.53 20.83
N ASN A 418 16.21 -30.63 19.88
CA ASN A 418 15.68 -29.26 19.85
C ASN A 418 14.65 -29.06 18.73
N GLN A 419 14.18 -30.16 18.11
CA GLN A 419 13.27 -30.16 16.97
C GLN A 419 13.67 -29.11 15.92
N SER A 420 14.90 -29.20 15.41
CA SER A 420 15.38 -28.28 14.39
C SER A 420 15.97 -28.99 13.17
N VAL A 421 15.86 -28.34 12.02
CA VAL A 421 16.56 -28.72 10.79
C VAL A 421 17.52 -27.60 10.44
N THR A 422 18.80 -27.96 10.28
CA THR A 422 19.85 -27.05 9.83
C THR A 422 20.38 -27.53 8.50
N ALA A 423 20.28 -26.71 7.46
CA ALA A 423 20.82 -27.02 6.14
C ALA A 423 21.75 -25.89 5.69
N THR A 424 22.92 -26.25 5.15
CA THR A 424 23.82 -25.28 4.54
C THR A 424 23.53 -25.23 3.05
N LEU A 425 22.96 -24.12 2.61
CA LEU A 425 22.66 -23.86 1.21
C LEU A 425 23.92 -23.44 0.48
N ILE A 426 24.09 -24.01 -0.71
CA ILE A 426 25.07 -23.56 -1.67
C ILE A 426 24.38 -22.54 -2.57
N GLN A 427 25.08 -21.47 -2.93
CA GLN A 427 24.54 -20.42 -3.78
C GLN A 427 24.02 -21.00 -5.12
N GLY A 428 22.89 -20.46 -5.62
CA GLY A 428 22.38 -20.77 -6.97
C GLY A 428 21.57 -22.07 -7.11
N GLY A 429 21.02 -22.64 -6.03
CA GLY A 429 20.15 -23.83 -6.08
C GLY A 429 18.70 -23.59 -5.65
N THR A 430 17.76 -24.37 -6.19
CA THR A 430 16.41 -24.53 -5.63
C THR A 430 16.43 -25.64 -4.59
N TYR A 431 15.81 -25.41 -3.44
CA TYR A 431 15.79 -26.38 -2.34
C TYR A 431 14.37 -26.60 -1.82
N ALA A 432 14.10 -27.81 -1.33
CA ALA A 432 12.82 -28.18 -0.72
C ALA A 432 13.05 -29.03 0.54
N LEU A 433 12.29 -28.78 1.60
CA LEU A 433 12.22 -29.64 2.78
C LEU A 433 10.98 -30.53 2.64
N MET A 434 11.16 -31.84 2.50
CA MET A 434 10.08 -32.77 2.17
C MET A 434 10.21 -34.08 2.94
N GLN A 435 9.12 -34.85 3.04
CA GLN A 435 9.17 -36.22 3.55
C GLN A 435 9.21 -37.22 2.37
N PRO A 436 10.12 -38.21 2.36
CA PRO A 436 10.25 -39.19 1.28
C PRO A 436 8.97 -39.95 0.97
N ASP A 437 8.15 -40.22 1.99
CA ASP A 437 6.88 -40.93 1.85
C ASP A 437 5.77 -40.09 1.21
N ARG A 438 5.82 -38.75 1.35
CA ARG A 438 4.96 -37.85 0.57
C ARG A 438 5.35 -37.82 -0.90
N ILE A 439 6.64 -37.79 -1.19
CA ILE A 439 7.16 -37.82 -2.58
C ILE A 439 6.73 -39.10 -3.30
N LEU A 440 6.78 -40.25 -2.62
CA LEU A 440 6.37 -41.55 -3.17
C LEU A 440 4.86 -41.64 -3.46
N ARG A 441 4.02 -40.89 -2.72
CA ARG A 441 2.55 -40.94 -2.88
C ARG A 441 2.00 -39.91 -3.87
N SER A 442 2.65 -38.76 -3.98
CA SER A 442 2.11 -37.60 -4.70
C SER A 442 2.98 -37.15 -5.87
N GLY A 443 4.19 -37.71 -6.03
CA GLY A 443 5.18 -37.16 -6.96
C GLY A 443 5.73 -35.82 -6.51
N PHE A 444 6.60 -35.24 -7.35
CA PHE A 444 6.98 -33.83 -7.24
C PHE A 444 6.04 -33.03 -8.15
N GLU A 445 4.99 -32.43 -7.57
CA GLU A 445 4.14 -31.45 -8.27
C GLU A 445 4.75 -30.04 -8.21
#